data_AF-W0N107-F1
#
_entry.id   AF-W0N107-F1
#
_cell.length_a   1.000
_cell.length_b   1.000
_cell.length_c   1.000
_cell.angle_alpha   90.00
_cell.angle_beta   90.00
_cell.angle_gamma   90.00
#
_symmetry.space_group_name_H-M   'P 1'
#
loop_
_entity.id
_entity.type
_entity.pdbx_description
1 polymer ?
#
loop_
_entity_poly.entity_id
_entity_poly.type
_entity_poly.pdbx_seq_one_letter_code
_entity_poly.pdbx_strand_id
1 'polypeptide(L)' 'MLLFAAGMADEQPSAIKAQGPFNGQPSAQSVLTSITESLSLHGYRSTDNISIWSLHMQAELRRINSDMSLCQRSSQF' A
#
# COMPACT_ATOMS: atom_id res chain seq x y z
N MET A 1 5.50 -0.94 -6.31
CA MET A 1 5.27 -0.52 -4.91
C MET A 1 3.96 -1.12 -4.45
N LEU A 2 3.86 -1.52 -3.19
CA LEU A 2 2.60 -1.89 -2.54
C LEU A 2 2.33 -0.89 -1.42
N LEU A 3 1.08 -0.47 -1.26
CA LEU A 3 0.62 0.29 -0.09
C LEU A 3 -0.33 -0.58 0.72
N PHE A 4 -0.09 -0.61 2.03
CA PHE A 4 -0.90 -1.30 3.01
C PHE A 4 -1.47 -0.28 3.97
N ALA A 5 -2.76 -0.41 4.29
CA ALA A 5 -3.39 0.35 5.35
C ALA A 5 -4.11 -0.62 6.29
N ALA A 6 -4.12 -0.27 7.57
CA ALA A 6 -4.82 -0.98 8.62
C ALA A 6 -5.57 0.02 9.50
N GLY A 7 -6.67 -0.42 10.10
CA GLY A 7 -7.56 0.42 10.90
C GLY A 7 -8.94 -0.20 11.04
N MET A 8 -9.87 0.58 11.58
CA MET A 8 -11.30 0.24 11.65
C MET A 8 -12.04 0.72 10.39
N ALA A 9 -13.02 -0.06 9.93
CA ALA A 9 -13.63 0.12 8.59
C ALA A 9 -14.19 1.53 8.31
N ASP A 10 -14.73 2.19 9.35
CA ASP A 10 -15.38 3.51 9.27
C ASP A 10 -14.51 4.66 9.79
N GLU A 11 -13.23 4.41 10.06
CA GLU A 11 -12.28 5.40 10.57
C GLU A 11 -11.18 5.69 9.55
N GLN A 12 -10.33 6.67 9.84
CA GLN A 12 -9.07 6.82 9.11
C GLN A 12 -8.17 5.59 9.39
N PRO A 13 -7.37 5.12 8.42
CA PRO A 13 -6.36 4.11 8.69
C PRO A 13 -5.42 4.55 9.82
N SER A 14 -5.28 3.70 10.83
CA SER A 14 -4.40 3.91 11.97
C SER A 14 -2.93 3.67 11.63
N ALA A 15 -2.67 2.91 10.56
CA ALA A 15 -1.34 2.70 10.02
C ALA A 15 -1.39 2.67 8.49
N ILE A 16 -0.40 3.31 7.86
CA ILE A 16 -0.13 3.21 6.43
C ILE A 16 1.33 2.84 6.26
N LYS A 17 1.61 1.85 5.40
CA LYS A 17 2.97 1.39 5.10
C LYS A 17 3.15 1.21 3.59
N ALA A 18 4.25 1.72 3.07
CA ALA A 18 4.69 1.45 1.72
C ALA A 18 5.78 0.37 1.72
N GLN A 19 5.76 -0.50 0.71
CA GLN A 19 6.80 -1.51 0.49
C GLN A 19 7.25 -1.49 -0.97
N GLY A 20 8.56 -1.57 -1.17
CA GLY A 20 9.21 -1.56 -2.47
C GLY A 20 10.62 -0.95 -2.39
N PRO A 21 11.29 -0.77 -3.54
CA PRO A 21 10.84 -1.15 -4.89
C PRO A 21 10.74 -2.67 -5.05
N PHE A 22 9.84 -3.12 -5.93
CA PHE A 22 9.74 -4.54 -6.31
C PHE A 22 10.34 -4.72 -7.71
N ASN A 23 10.96 -5.87 -7.96
CA ASN A 23 11.52 -6.25 -9.26
C ASN A 23 10.41 -6.66 -10.25
N GLY A 24 9.45 -5.77 -10.48
CA GLY A 24 8.30 -5.99 -11.34
C GLY A 24 7.04 -6.49 -10.63
N GLN A 25 5.94 -6.53 -11.40
CA GLN A 25 4.60 -6.89 -10.91
C GLN A 25 4.52 -8.30 -10.30
N PRO A 26 5.15 -9.37 -10.84
CA PRO A 26 5.04 -10.70 -10.27
C PRO A 26 5.57 -10.81 -8.84
N SER A 27 6.65 -10.10 -8.53
CA SER A 27 7.23 -10.06 -7.18
C SER A 27 6.27 -9.40 -6.18
N ALA A 28 5.66 -8.28 -6.56
CA ALA A 28 4.66 -7.61 -5.73
C ALA A 28 3.41 -8.49 -5.54
N GLN A 29 2.94 -9.16 -6.61
CA GLN A 29 1.78 -10.03 -6.55
C GLN A 29 2.01 -11.21 -5.59
N SER A 30 3.19 -11.83 -5.63
CA SER A 30 3.56 -12.92 -4.72
C SER A 30 3.47 -12.49 -3.25
N VAL A 31 4.01 -11.29 -2.92
CA VAL A 31 3.90 -10.74 -1.57
C VAL A 31 2.44 -10.50 -1.17
N LEU A 32 1.63 -9.91 -2.05
CA LEU A 32 0.21 -9.71 -1.78
C LEU A 32 -0.50 -11.04 -1.51
N THR A 33 -0.28 -12.05 -2.36
CA THR A 33 -0.87 -13.38 -2.21
C THR A 33 -0.51 -14.01 -0.86
N SER A 34 0.77 -14.00 -0.47
CA SER A 34 1.19 -14.56 0.83
C SER A 34 0.56 -13.84 2.02
N ILE A 35 0.38 -12.51 1.94
CA ILE A 35 -0.30 -11.75 2.98
C ILE A 35 -1.78 -12.14 3.06
N THR A 36 -2.47 -12.21 1.92
CA THR A 36 -3.88 -12.60 1.87
C THR A 36 -4.10 -14.02 2.38
N GLU A 37 -3.24 -14.97 2.02
CA GLU A 37 -3.29 -16.35 2.53
C GLU A 37 -3.09 -16.39 4.05
N SER A 38 -2.08 -15.70 4.56
CA SER A 38 -1.82 -15.61 6.00
C SER A 38 -3.00 -15.00 6.75
N LEU A 39 -3.56 -13.89 6.28
CA LEU A 39 -4.75 -13.27 6.89
C LEU A 39 -5.96 -14.21 6.85
N SER A 40 -6.15 -14.93 5.75
CA SER A 40 -7.26 -15.90 5.62
C SER A 40 -7.15 -17.04 6.63
N LEU A 41 -5.92 -17.53 6.92
CA LEU A 41 -5.69 -18.53 7.96
C LEU A 41 -6.08 -18.04 9.37
N HIS A 42 -6.09 -16.73 9.60
CA HIS A 42 -6.51 -16.11 10.86
C HIS A 42 -7.99 -15.69 10.88
N GLY A 43 -8.78 -16.10 9.87
CA GLY A 43 -10.22 -15.84 9.79
C GLY A 43 -10.58 -14.49 9.19
N TYR A 44 -9.62 -13.70 8.72
CA TYR A 44 -9.89 -12.49 7.96
C TYR A 44 -10.45 -12.84 6.58
N ARG A 45 -11.25 -11.93 6.01
CA ARG A 45 -11.88 -12.08 4.70
C ARG A 45 -11.73 -10.81 3.88
N SER A 46 -11.68 -10.97 2.56
CA SER A 46 -11.80 -9.84 1.64
C SER A 46 -13.16 -9.18 1.78
N THR A 47 -13.17 -7.85 1.68
CA THR A 47 -14.39 -7.05 1.63
C THR A 47 -14.43 -6.28 0.31
N ASP A 48 -15.59 -6.28 -0.34
CA ASP A 48 -15.79 -5.61 -1.63
C ASP A 48 -16.21 -4.14 -1.45
N ASN A 49 -16.40 -3.68 -0.21
CA ASN A 49 -16.82 -2.31 0.06
C ASN A 49 -15.65 -1.33 -0.14
N ILE A 50 -15.89 -0.27 -0.90
CA ILE A 50 -14.92 0.80 -1.15
C ILE A 50 -14.91 1.72 0.09
N SER A 51 -13.97 1.46 1.00
CA SER A 51 -13.78 2.28 2.22
C SER A 51 -13.29 3.70 1.89
N ILE A 52 -13.58 4.65 2.80
CA ILE A 52 -13.01 6.00 2.84
C ILE A 52 -11.46 6.00 2.78
N TRP A 53 -10.84 4.88 3.13
CA TRP A 53 -9.40 4.66 3.06
C TRP A 53 -8.81 4.89 1.68
N SER A 54 -9.59 4.71 0.60
CA SER A 54 -9.14 4.97 -0.76
C SER A 54 -8.60 6.40 -0.94
N LEU A 55 -9.22 7.41 -0.31
CA LEU A 55 -8.75 8.80 -0.33
C LEU A 55 -7.42 8.97 0.41
N HIS A 56 -7.27 8.34 1.58
CA HIS A 56 -6.04 8.39 2.36
C HIS A 56 -4.88 7.71 1.61
N MET A 57 -5.15 6.58 0.97
CA MET A 57 -4.17 5.85 0.16
C MET A 57 -3.72 6.64 -1.06
N GLN A 58 -4.65 7.32 -1.74
CA GLN A 58 -4.31 8.20 -2.87
C GLN A 58 -3.47 9.39 -2.43
N ALA A 59 -3.73 9.98 -1.26
CA ALA A 59 -2.91 11.06 -0.71
C ALA A 59 -1.49 10.59 -0.42
N GLU A 60 -1.34 9.40 0.19
CA GLU A 60 -0.03 8.83 0.48
C GLU A 60 0.74 8.49 -0.80
N LEU A 61 0.08 7.95 -1.82
CA LEU A 61 0.68 7.72 -3.14
C LEU A 61 1.22 9.01 -3.76
N ARG A 62 0.48 10.12 -3.66
CA ARG A 62 0.96 11.42 -4.15
C ARG A 62 2.22 11.87 -3.41
N ARG A 63 2.26 11.69 -2.07
CA ARG A 63 3.44 12.03 -1.26
C ARG A 63 4.66 11.22 -1.67
N ILE A 64 4.54 9.90 -1.74
CA ILE A 64 5.62 9.00 -2.14
C ILE A 64 6.14 9.33 -3.55
N ASN A 65 5.23 9.56 -4.51
CA ASN A 65 5.63 9.91 -5.88
C ASN A 65 6.35 11.26 -5.93
N SER A 66 5.93 12.23 -5.10
CA SER A 66 6.59 13.53 -4.99
C SER A 66 8.00 13.38 -4.42
N ASP A 67 8.17 12.63 -3.34
CA ASP A 67 9.47 12.36 -2.72
C ASP A 67 10.43 11.63 -3.67
N MET A 68 9.93 10.63 -4.39
CA MET A 68 10.71 9.93 -5.43
C MET A 68 11.15 10.87 -6.55
N SER A 69 10.27 11.77 -7.01
CA SER A 69 10.61 12.75 -8.04
C SER A 69 11.66 13.77 -7.58
N LEU A 70 11.60 14.17 -6.30
CA LEU A 70 12.59 15.07 -5.70
C LEU A 70 13.96 14.39 -5.59
N CYS A 71 14.02 13.14 -5.12
CA CYS A 71 15.26 12.35 -5.06
C CYS A 71 15.88 12.10 -6.44
N GLN A 72 15.07 11.87 -7.48
CA GLN A 72 15.59 11.75 -8.85
C GLN A 72 16.18 13.07 -9.36
N ARG A 73 15.59 14.21 -8.98
CA ARG A 73 16.06 15.53 -9.42
C ARG A 73 17.36 15.96 -8.72
N SER A 74 17.55 15.60 -7.45
CA SER A 74 18.79 15.87 -6.72
C SER A 74 19.95 14.95 -7.12
N SER A 75 19.68 13.77 -7.69
CA SER A 75 20.72 12.87 -8.21
C SER A 75 21.25 13.25 -9.60
N GLN A 76 20.64 14.20 -10.30
CA GLN A 76 21.03 14.64 -11.65
C GLN A 76 22.07 15.78 -11.66
N PHE A 77 22.68 16.12 -10.52
CA PHE A 77 23.72 17.14 -10.39
C PHE A 77 24.98 16.58 -9.76
#